data_AF-A0A2W5N708-F1
#
_entry.id   AF-A0A2W5N708-F1
#
_cell.length_a   1.000
_cell.length_b   1.000
_cell.length_c   1.000
_cell.angle_alpha   90.00
_cell.angle_beta   90.00
_cell.angle_gamma   90.00
#
_symmetry.space_group_name_H-M   'P 1'
#
loop_
_entity.id
_entity.type
_entity.pdbx_description
1 polymer ?
#
loop_
_entity_poly.entity_id
_entity_poly.type
_entity_poly.pdbx_seq_one_letter_code
_entity_poly.pdbx_strand_id
1 'polypeptide(L)' 'MSTWIVTDDWPDEVPITEAEIEVFERYFGDVFDEMFSPIDPIARPKP' A
#
# COMPACT_ATOMS: atom_id res chain seq x y z
N MET A 1 9.67 -15.13 -34.58
CA MET A 1 9.57 -14.15 -33.48
C MET A 1 8.47 -14.64 -32.57
N SER A 2 8.71 -14.70 -31.25
CA SER A 2 7.71 -15.12 -30.28
C SER A 2 7.00 -13.89 -29.73
N THR A 3 5.67 -13.85 -29.83
CA THR A 3 4.83 -12.81 -29.21
C THR A 3 4.64 -13.18 -27.74
N TRP A 4 5.23 -12.41 -26.83
CA TRP A 4 4.96 -12.54 -25.40
C TRP A 4 3.83 -11.59 -25.03
N ILE A 5 2.84 -12.12 -24.31
CA ILE A 5 1.68 -11.37 -23.82
C ILE A 5 1.87 -11.23 -22.31
N VAL A 6 1.75 -10.01 -21.81
CA VAL A 6 1.69 -9.76 -20.37
C VAL A 6 0.23 -9.90 -19.96
N THR A 7 -0.07 -10.92 -19.17
CA THR A 7 -1.38 -11.16 -18.57
C THR A 7 -1.31 -10.86 -17.08
N ASP A 8 -2.37 -10.24 -16.55
CA ASP A 8 -2.58 -10.16 -15.12
C ASP A 8 -3.34 -11.41 -14.70
N ASP A 9 -2.61 -12.36 -14.11
CA ASP A 9 -3.12 -13.66 -13.68
C ASP A 9 -3.46 -13.68 -12.18
N TRP A 10 -3.74 -12.52 -11.59
CA TRP A 10 -4.16 -12.42 -10.20
C TRP A 10 -5.60 -12.92 -9.99
N PRO A 11 -5.88 -13.54 -8.83
CA PRO A 11 -7.24 -13.91 -8.46
C PRO A 11 -8.09 -12.67 -8.15
N ASP A 12 -9.41 -12.82 -8.21
CA ASP A 12 -10.37 -11.77 -7.82
C ASP A 12 -10.12 -11.28 -6.37
N GLU A 13 -9.69 -12.20 -5.49
CA GLU A 13 -9.26 -11.90 -4.14
C GLU A 13 -7.87 -12.51 -3.89
N VAL A 14 -6.91 -11.65 -3.54
CA VAL A 14 -5.57 -12.08 -3.13
C VAL A 14 -5.60 -12.39 -1.63
N PRO A 15 -5.36 -13.65 -1.20
CA PRO A 15 -5.33 -13.97 0.21
C PRO A 15 -4.09 -13.33 0.86
N ILE A 16 -4.31 -12.55 1.91
CA ILE A 16 -3.26 -11.93 2.72
C ILE A 16 -3.40 -12.42 4.17
N THR A 17 -2.29 -12.82 4.76
CA THR A 17 -2.22 -13.25 6.18
C THR A 17 -2.04 -12.07 7.13
N GLU A 18 -2.38 -12.25 8.41
CA GLU A 18 -2.15 -11.22 9.45
C GLU A 18 -0.68 -10.80 9.53
N ALA A 19 0.25 -11.76 9.42
CA ALA A 19 1.68 -11.48 9.43
C ALA A 19 2.13 -10.64 8.23
N GLU A 20 1.53 -10.85 7.05
CA GLU A 20 1.80 -10.00 5.88
C GLU A 20 1.21 -8.60 6.08
N ILE A 21 0.00 -8.48 6.63
CA ILE A 21 -0.61 -7.19 6.98
C ILE A 21 0.31 -6.38 7.91
N GLU A 22 0.85 -6.99 8.96
CA GLU A 22 1.79 -6.31 9.87
C GLU A 22 3.05 -5.79 9.16
N VAL A 23 3.53 -6.51 8.16
CA VAL A 23 4.65 -6.06 7.32
C VAL A 23 4.20 -4.87 6.45
N PHE A 24 3.03 -4.94 5.81
CA PHE A 24 2.49 -3.81 5.05
C PHE A 24 2.34 -2.56 5.93
N GLU A 25 1.74 -2.68 7.12
CA GLU A 25 1.54 -1.55 8.02
C GLU A 25 2.86 -0.97 8.55
N ARG A 26 3.85 -1.81 8.86
CA ARG A 26 5.16 -1.35 9.37
C ARG A 26 5.98 -0.56 8.34
N TYR A 27 5.86 -0.87 7.05
CA TYR A 27 6.64 -0.20 6.00
C TYR A 27 5.86 0.89 5.25
N PHE A 28 4.54 0.75 5.13
CA PHE A 28 3.70 1.68 4.38
C PHE A 28 2.87 2.61 5.26
N GLY A 29 2.86 2.44 6.59
CA GLY A 29 2.12 3.32 7.49
C GLY A 29 2.46 4.80 7.30
N ASP A 30 3.75 5.13 7.29
CA ASP A 30 4.21 6.52 7.11
C ASP A 30 3.89 7.08 5.72
N VAL A 31 3.96 6.23 4.68
CA VAL A 31 3.64 6.60 3.28
C VAL A 31 2.15 6.86 3.12
N PHE A 32 1.30 6.05 3.74
CA PHE A 32 -0.14 6.23 3.73
C PHE A 32 -0.57 7.43 4.58
N ASP A 33 0.07 7.67 5.71
CA ASP A 33 -0.10 8.89 6.48
C ASP A 33 0.26 10.12 5.62
N GLU A 34 1.36 10.10 4.87
CA GLU A 34 1.73 11.23 4.00
C GLU A 34 0.72 11.44 2.84
N MET A 35 0.26 10.35 2.22
CA MET A 35 -0.60 10.42 1.04
C MET A 35 -2.08 10.70 1.37
N PHE A 36 -2.55 10.25 2.54
CA PHE A 36 -3.96 10.28 2.92
C PHE A 36 -4.24 11.06 4.21
N SER A 37 -3.25 11.70 4.81
CA SER A 37 -3.51 12.57 5.95
C SER A 37 -4.48 13.68 5.55
N PRO A 38 -5.52 13.92 6.37
CA PRO A 38 -6.34 15.12 6.22
C PRO A 38 -5.42 16.34 6.26
N ILE A 39 -5.66 17.32 5.39
CA ILE A 39 -5.01 18.63 5.49
C ILE A 39 -5.54 19.27 6.77
N ASP A 40 -4.87 19.01 7.89
CA ASP A 40 -5.21 19.64 9.15
C ASP A 40 -4.82 21.13 9.03
N PRO A 41 -5.78 22.07 9.08
CA PRO A 41 -5.49 23.51 8.94
C PRO A 41 -4.56 24.03 10.04
N ILE A 42 -4.37 23.26 11.12
CA ILE A 42 -3.55 23.59 12.28
C ILE A 42 -2.59 22.45 12.63
N ALA A 43 -2.20 21.60 11.67
CA ALA A 43 -1.24 20.52 11.93
C ALA A 43 0.07 21.12 12.47
N ARG A 44 0.37 20.85 13.74
CA ARG A 44 1.72 21.02 14.27
C ARG A 44 2.61 19.95 13.62
N PRO A 45 3.81 20.32 13.14
CA PRO A 45 4.73 19.33 12.59
C PRO A 45 5.02 18.28 13.66
N LYS A 46 4.93 16.99 13.30
CA LYS A 46 5.46 15.90 14.12
C LYS A 46 6.96 16.17 14.32
N PRO A 47 7.51 15.94 15.54
CA PRO A 47 8.93 16.12 15.82
C PRO A 47 9.81 15.20 14.98
#